data_AF-A0A2P2JZJ5-F1
#
_entry.id   AF-A0A2P2JZJ5-F1
#
_cell.length_a   1.000
_cell.length_b   1.000
_cell.length_c   1.000
_cell.angle_alpha   90.00
_cell.angle_beta   90.00
_cell.angle_gamma   90.00
#
_symmetry.space_group_name_H-M   'P 1'
#
loop_
_entity.id
_entity.type
_entity.pdbx_description
1 polymer ?
#
loop_
_entity_poly.entity_id
_entity_poly.type
_entity_poly.pdbx_seq_one_letter_code
_entity_poly.pdbx_strand_id
1 'polypeptide(L)'
;MQAQKEAPPDMQCKDKFLLQSVKVNDGATTKDITPEMFNKEAGHIVEECKLRVVYVSPPQPPSPVQEGSDEGSSPRDSVSENGNVDGNDFLNTAKTFGEQLDFQEKTGEVRSLISKLTEEKNSAIQQNNKLRQELELLRREGSKSRGGVSSTFVIFVGLLGLFLGYLVKRT
;
A
#
# COMPACT_ATOMS: atom_id res chain seq x y z
N MET A 1 -7.09 15.71 21.27
CA MET A 1 -5.72 15.56 21.79
C MET A 1 -5.18 16.93 22.15
N GLN A 2 -4.46 17.05 23.25
CA GLN A 2 -3.88 18.31 23.70
C GLN A 2 -2.41 18.38 23.26
N ALA A 3 -1.98 19.55 22.78
CA ALA A 3 -0.61 19.73 22.34
C ALA A 3 0.34 19.74 23.55
N GLN A 4 1.41 18.97 23.45
CA GLN A 4 2.50 18.99 24.42
C GLN A 4 3.31 20.28 24.25
N LYS A 5 3.57 20.97 25.36
CA LYS A 5 4.34 22.22 25.37
C LYS A 5 5.84 22.02 25.61
N GLU A 6 6.20 20.94 26.31
CA GLU A 6 7.58 20.65 26.70
C GLU A 6 7.80 19.14 26.81
N ALA A 7 8.99 18.66 26.47
CA ALA A 7 9.32 17.22 26.50
C ALA A 7 9.41 16.71 27.96
N PRO A 8 8.95 15.48 28.27
CA PRO A 8 8.98 14.97 29.62
C PRO A 8 10.43 14.62 30.02
N PRO A 9 10.83 14.78 31.29
CA PRO A 9 12.21 14.51 31.72
C PRO A 9 12.68 13.07 31.49
N ASP A 10 11.77 12.12 31.59
CA ASP A 10 12.05 10.70 31.38
C ASP A 10 11.95 10.27 29.91
N MET A 11 11.53 11.18 29.01
CA MET A 11 11.26 10.91 27.59
C MET A 11 10.38 9.66 27.36
N GLN A 12 9.49 9.35 28.32
CA GLN A 12 8.59 8.22 28.21
C GLN A 12 7.16 8.70 28.03
N CYS A 13 6.48 8.11 27.05
CA CYS A 13 5.04 8.27 26.88
C CYS A 13 4.36 6.94 27.20
N LYS A 14 3.37 6.98 28.10
CA LYS A 14 2.52 5.81 28.40
C LYS A 14 1.29 5.73 27.52
N ASP A 15 1.07 6.77 26.70
CA ASP A 15 -0.08 6.86 25.82
C ASP A 15 -0.05 5.77 24.75
N LYS A 16 -1.25 5.30 24.42
CA LYS A 16 -1.51 4.27 23.43
C LYS A 16 -2.64 4.77 22.55
N PHE A 17 -2.42 4.74 21.24
CA PHE A 17 -3.47 4.99 20.27
C PHE A 17 -4.02 3.66 19.77
N LEU A 18 -5.33 3.60 19.60
CA LEU A 18 -5.99 2.52 18.89
C LEU A 18 -6.45 3.08 17.55
N LEU A 19 -5.88 2.56 16.46
CA LEU A 19 -6.37 2.80 15.12
C LEU A 19 -7.34 1.68 14.78
N GLN A 20 -8.56 2.03 14.39
CA GLN A 20 -9.55 1.09 13.89
C GLN A 20 -9.82 1.40 12.41
N SER A 21 -9.80 0.38 11.56
CA SER A 21 -10.12 0.47 10.14
C SER A 21 -11.21 -0.51 9.76
N VAL A 22 -12.09 -0.07 8.86
CA VAL A 22 -13.22 -0.86 8.36
C VAL A 22 -13.26 -0.70 6.84
N LYS A 23 -13.53 -1.80 6.14
CA LYS A 23 -13.75 -1.76 4.70
C LYS A 23 -15.14 -1.21 4.40
N VAL A 24 -15.20 -0.17 3.58
CA VAL A 24 -16.45 0.43 3.10
C VAL A 24 -16.71 0.06 1.64
N ASN A 25 -17.96 0.20 1.20
CA ASN A 25 -18.33 0.02 -0.20
C ASN A 25 -17.84 1.20 -1.05
N ASP A 26 -17.60 0.93 -2.34
CA ASP A 26 -17.21 1.97 -3.29
C ASP A 26 -18.32 3.04 -3.42
N GLY A 27 -17.93 4.31 -3.36
CA GLY A 27 -18.86 5.44 -3.42
C GLY A 27 -19.49 5.84 -2.08
N ALA A 28 -19.09 5.21 -0.97
CA ALA A 28 -19.51 5.63 0.37
C ALA A 28 -19.15 7.10 0.64
N THR A 29 -20.09 7.86 1.19
CA THR A 29 -19.92 9.26 1.55
C THR A 29 -19.71 9.41 3.06
N THR A 30 -19.28 10.59 3.51
CA THR A 30 -19.09 10.86 4.94
C THR A 30 -20.37 10.73 5.77
N LYS A 31 -21.55 10.76 5.13
CA LYS A 31 -22.86 10.57 5.80
C LYS A 31 -23.17 9.11 6.09
N ASP A 32 -22.57 8.21 5.33
CA ASP A 32 -22.78 6.75 5.46
C ASP A 32 -21.85 6.14 6.52
N ILE A 33 -20.88 6.91 7.02
CA ILE A 33 -19.95 6.48 8.07
C ILE A 33 -20.65 6.61 9.42
N THR A 34 -21.01 5.47 10.01
CA THR A 34 -21.64 5.42 11.32
C THR A 34 -20.76 4.71 12.36
N PRO A 35 -20.90 5.02 13.66
CA PRO A 35 -20.14 4.34 14.72
C PRO A 35 -20.34 2.81 14.73
N GLU A 36 -21.53 2.35 14.33
CA GLU A 36 -21.90 0.93 14.28
C GLU A 36 -20.99 0.12 13.34
N MET A 37 -20.44 0.75 12.29
CA MET A 37 -19.51 0.09 11.37
C MET A 37 -18.24 -0.41 12.06
N PHE A 38 -17.87 0.20 13.19
CA PHE A 38 -16.69 -0.14 13.99
C PHE A 38 -17.00 -1.13 15.13
N ASN A 39 -18.22 -1.69 15.16
CA ASN A 39 -18.62 -2.69 16.14
C ASN A 39 -18.32 -4.11 15.63
N LYS A 40 -17.47 -4.86 16.35
CA LYS A 40 -17.08 -6.23 15.98
C LYS A 40 -18.18 -7.25 16.28
N GLU A 41 -18.96 -7.02 17.33
CA GLU A 41 -20.04 -7.90 17.77
C GLU A 41 -21.20 -7.96 16.77
N ALA A 42 -21.38 -6.89 15.98
CA ALA A 42 -22.32 -6.83 14.86
C ALA A 42 -21.89 -7.65 13.63
N GLY A 43 -20.73 -8.31 13.68
CA GLY A 43 -20.19 -9.14 12.58
C GLY A 43 -19.40 -8.37 11.53
N HIS A 44 -19.07 -7.09 11.78
CA HIS A 44 -18.22 -6.30 10.90
C HIS A 44 -16.74 -6.69 11.05
N ILE A 45 -16.01 -6.71 9.93
CA ILE A 45 -14.56 -6.90 9.91
C ILE A 45 -13.91 -5.56 10.25
N VAL A 46 -13.53 -5.41 11.52
CA VAL A 46 -12.82 -4.25 12.05
C VAL A 46 -11.38 -4.64 12.33
N GLU A 47 -10.45 -4.03 11.62
CA GLU A 47 -9.02 -4.21 11.85
C GLU A 47 -8.54 -3.20 12.89
N GLU A 48 -7.74 -3.65 13.84
CA GLU A 48 -7.29 -2.84 14.97
C GLU A 48 -5.76 -2.85 15.06
N CYS A 49 -5.17 -1.65 15.13
CA CYS A 49 -3.74 -1.46 15.28
C CYS A 49 -3.46 -0.57 16.49
N LYS A 50 -2.72 -1.13 17.46
CA LYS A 50 -2.37 -0.42 18.69
C LYS A 50 -0.99 0.21 18.55
N LEU A 51 -0.94 1.53 18.56
CA LEU A 51 0.29 2.30 18.41
C LEU A 51 0.75 2.81 19.77
N ARG A 52 2.05 2.69 20.04
CA ARG A 52 2.69 3.29 21.22
C ARG A 52 3.36 4.60 20.82
N VAL A 53 3.35 5.55 21.73
CA VAL A 53 4.07 6.81 21.56
C VAL A 53 5.49 6.66 22.09
N VAL A 54 6.46 7.09 21.29
CA VAL A 54 7.87 7.10 21.64
C VAL A 54 8.40 8.51 21.41
N TYR A 55 9.03 9.09 22.44
CA TYR A 55 9.77 10.33 22.28
C TYR A 55 11.16 10.03 21.76
N VAL A 56 11.61 10.84 20.80
CA VAL A 56 12.94 10.76 20.23
C VAL A 56 13.64 12.09 20.42
N SER A 57 14.89 12.03 20.86
CA SER A 57 15.73 13.22 20.97
C SER A 57 15.94 13.84 19.58
N PRO A 58 15.94 15.18 19.46
CA PRO A 58 16.30 15.84 18.22
C PRO A 58 17.67 15.37 17.73
N PRO A 59 17.88 15.24 16.41
CA PRO A 59 19.19 14.91 15.87
C PRO A 59 20.21 15.95 16.32
N GLN A 60 21.36 15.47 16.81
CA GLN A 60 22.42 16.34 17.30
C GLN A 60 22.92 17.20 16.12
N PRO A 61 23.07 18.53 16.30
CA PRO A 61 23.62 19.38 15.25
C PRO A 61 25.01 18.88 14.87
N PRO A 62 25.41 18.97 13.59
CA PRO A 62 26.76 18.63 13.19
C PRO A 62 27.73 19.45 14.04
N SER A 63 28.66 18.77 14.70
CA SER A 63 29.65 19.41 15.56
C SER A 63 30.32 20.55 14.78
N PRO A 64 30.40 21.78 15.32
CA PRO A 64 31.13 22.85 14.68
C PRO A 64 32.53 22.33 14.34
N VAL A 65 32.81 22.25 13.04
CA VAL A 65 34.15 21.92 12.56
C VAL A 65 35.06 22.96 13.17
N GLN A 66 36.04 22.52 13.97
CA GLN A 66 37.07 23.42 14.51
C GLN A 66 37.76 24.09 13.34
N GLU A 67 37.40 25.33 13.04
CA GLU A 67 38.33 26.23 12.35
C GLU A 67 39.50 26.40 13.31
N GLY A 68 40.66 25.88 12.90
CA GLY A 68 41.86 25.89 13.69
C GLY A 68 42.24 27.32 14.08
N SER A 69 41.96 27.69 15.32
CA SER A 69 42.66 28.79 15.97
C SER A 69 43.91 28.18 16.59
N ASP A 70 45.03 28.34 15.88
CA ASP A 70 46.35 28.30 16.50
C ASP A 70 46.32 29.24 17.71
N GLU A 71 46.54 28.70 18.91
CA GLU A 71 47.30 29.27 20.03
C GLU A 71 46.81 28.75 21.39
N GLY A 72 47.74 28.20 22.16
CA GLY A 72 47.70 28.31 23.63
C GLY A 72 47.27 27.06 24.41
N SER A 73 48.22 26.15 24.60
CA SER A 73 48.22 25.11 25.64
C SER A 73 47.95 25.61 27.07
N SER A 74 47.27 24.81 27.90
CA SER A 74 47.71 24.53 29.30
C SER A 74 46.92 23.37 29.96
N PRO A 75 47.55 22.45 30.73
CA PRO A 75 46.95 21.20 31.23
C PRO A 75 46.66 21.16 32.75
N ARG A 76 45.76 20.22 33.10
CA ARG A 76 45.60 19.45 34.36
C ARG A 76 44.43 19.78 35.31
N ASP A 77 44.06 18.69 35.99
CA ASP A 77 43.16 18.48 37.13
C ASP A 77 41.67 18.21 36.78
N SER A 78 41.00 17.15 37.26
CA SER A 78 41.35 16.14 38.26
C SER A 78 40.32 14.99 38.30
N VAL A 79 40.82 13.82 38.73
CA VAL A 79 40.18 12.78 39.58
C VAL A 79 39.08 11.87 39.01
N SER A 80 39.46 10.59 38.92
CA SER A 80 38.61 9.39 38.89
C SER A 80 38.11 9.07 40.30
N GLU A 81 36.81 8.83 40.48
CA GLU A 81 36.28 8.11 41.64
C GLU A 81 35.15 7.16 41.23
N ASN A 82 35.32 5.88 41.60
CA ASN A 82 34.41 4.77 41.35
C ASN A 82 33.11 4.88 42.16
N GLY A 83 31.98 4.48 41.56
CA GLY A 83 30.70 4.26 42.25
C GLY A 83 29.87 3.13 41.62
N ASN A 84 30.05 1.93 42.18
CA ASN A 84 29.16 0.77 42.31
C ASN A 84 27.89 0.59 41.43
N VAL A 85 27.94 -0.47 40.61
CA VAL A 85 26.92 -1.47 40.18
C VAL A 85 25.44 -1.23 40.56
N ASP A 86 24.60 -1.02 39.54
CA ASP A 86 23.22 -1.51 39.49
C ASP A 86 23.04 -2.39 38.24
N GLY A 87 23.32 -3.70 38.41
CA GLY A 87 23.36 -4.71 37.35
C GLY A 87 22.00 -5.19 36.83
N ASN A 88 20.91 -4.46 37.07
CA ASN A 88 19.56 -4.91 36.71
C ASN A 88 18.96 -4.18 35.49
N ASP A 89 19.56 -3.07 35.02
CA ASP A 89 19.05 -2.30 33.88
C ASP A 89 19.65 -2.73 32.53
N PHE A 90 20.78 -3.43 32.54
CA PHE A 90 21.39 -3.98 31.33
C PHE A 90 20.61 -5.20 30.79
N LEU A 91 19.99 -5.99 31.68
CA LEU A 91 19.20 -7.17 31.30
C LEU A 91 17.83 -6.80 30.71
N ASN A 92 17.27 -5.64 31.09
CA ASN A 92 16.03 -5.13 30.53
C ASN A 92 16.25 -4.54 29.12
N THR A 93 17.41 -3.92 28.90
CA THR A 93 17.82 -3.41 27.57
C THR A 93 18.09 -4.55 26.57
N ALA A 94 18.58 -5.70 27.04
CA ALA A 94 18.74 -6.89 26.20
C ALA A 94 17.39 -7.50 25.78
N LYS A 95 16.32 -7.36 26.59
CA LYS A 95 14.96 -7.80 26.23
C LYS A 95 14.31 -6.89 25.18
N THR A 96 14.61 -5.59 25.20
CA THR A 96 14.17 -4.64 24.16
C THR A 96 14.79 -4.95 22.80
N PHE A 97 15.98 -5.56 22.75
CA PHE A 97 16.60 -6.04 21.51
C PHE A 97 15.91 -7.28 20.93
N GLY A 98 15.38 -8.17 21.78
CA GLY A 98 14.59 -9.33 21.34
C GLY A 98 13.28 -8.91 20.66
N GLU A 99 12.60 -7.90 21.22
CA GLU A 99 11.33 -7.38 20.67
C GLU A 99 11.54 -6.47 19.45
N GLN A 100 12.72 -5.84 19.31
CA GLN A 100 13.11 -5.09 18.13
C GLN A 100 13.39 -5.98 16.92
N LEU A 101 13.88 -7.20 17.14
CA LEU A 101 14.05 -8.24 16.12
C LEU A 101 12.69 -8.69 15.59
N ASP A 102 11.72 -8.95 16.48
CA ASP A 102 10.34 -9.30 16.10
C ASP A 102 9.63 -8.18 15.33
N PHE A 103 9.89 -6.91 15.67
CA PHE A 103 9.31 -5.77 14.94
C PHE A 103 9.96 -5.58 13.56
N GLN A 104 11.28 -5.76 13.46
CA GLN A 104 11.99 -5.68 12.18
C GLN A 104 11.58 -6.81 11.24
N GLU A 105 11.40 -8.03 11.76
CA GLU A 105 10.94 -9.19 10.99
C GLU A 105 9.50 -9.01 10.50
N LYS A 106 8.57 -8.58 11.37
CA LYS A 106 7.21 -8.19 10.96
C LYS A 106 7.20 -7.05 9.93
N THR A 107 8.13 -6.09 10.06
CA THR A 107 8.27 -5.01 9.07
C THR A 107 8.75 -5.56 7.72
N GLY A 108 9.63 -6.56 7.73
CA GLY A 108 10.08 -7.28 6.54
C GLY A 108 8.96 -8.07 5.86
N GLU A 109 8.18 -8.81 6.64
CA GLU A 109 6.99 -9.53 6.16
C GLU A 109 5.97 -8.57 5.54
N VAL A 110 5.63 -7.47 6.22
CA VAL A 110 4.70 -6.46 5.70
C VAL A 110 5.23 -5.83 4.40
N ARG A 111 6.53 -5.51 4.32
CA ARG A 111 7.14 -5.00 3.08
C ARG A 111 7.10 -6.03 1.95
N SER A 112 7.33 -7.31 2.25
CA SER A 112 7.21 -8.41 1.29
C SER A 112 5.77 -8.54 0.78
N LEU A 113 4.78 -8.52 1.67
CA LEU A 113 3.36 -8.55 1.30
C LEU A 113 2.97 -7.34 0.44
N ILE A 114 3.43 -6.14 0.79
CA ILE A 114 3.19 -4.93 0.00
C ILE A 114 3.82 -5.05 -1.40
N SER A 115 5.06 -5.54 -1.47
CA SER A 115 5.75 -5.74 -2.75
C SER A 115 5.01 -6.73 -3.63
N LYS A 116 4.62 -7.88 -3.07
CA LYS A 116 3.87 -8.92 -3.78
C LYS A 116 2.51 -8.42 -4.25
N LEU A 117 1.76 -7.74 -3.38
CA LEU A 117 0.46 -7.17 -3.73
C LEU A 117 0.58 -6.09 -4.81
N THR A 118 1.65 -5.29 -4.78
CA THR A 118 1.92 -4.27 -5.80
C THR A 118 2.25 -4.90 -7.16
N GLU A 119 3.04 -5.97 -7.17
CA GLU A 119 3.35 -6.74 -8.37
C GLU A 119 2.10 -7.41 -8.95
N GLU A 120 1.29 -8.09 -8.11
CA GLU A 120 0.03 -8.71 -8.54
C GLU A 120 -0.95 -7.68 -9.09
N LYS A 121 -1.06 -6.50 -8.45
CA LYS A 121 -1.87 -5.38 -8.97
C LYS A 121 -1.39 -4.91 -10.34
N ASN A 122 -0.09 -4.70 -10.51
CA ASN A 122 0.49 -4.26 -11.79
C ASN A 122 0.26 -5.30 -12.89
N SER A 123 0.44 -6.58 -12.56
CA SER A 123 0.16 -7.70 -13.47
C SER A 123 -1.33 -7.72 -13.89
N ALA A 124 -2.25 -7.59 -12.94
CA ALA A 124 -3.68 -7.55 -13.22
C ALA A 124 -4.08 -6.35 -14.10
N ILE A 125 -3.50 -5.17 -13.85
CA ILE A 125 -3.71 -3.96 -14.67
C ILE A 125 -3.22 -4.21 -16.11
N GLN A 126 -2.05 -4.81 -16.27
CA GLN A 126 -1.48 -5.12 -17.58
C GLN A 126 -2.37 -6.11 -18.36
N GLN A 127 -2.85 -7.17 -17.70
CA GLN A 127 -3.79 -8.12 -18.31
C GLN A 127 -5.11 -7.45 -18.69
N ASN A 128 -5.65 -6.58 -17.83
CA ASN A 128 -6.90 -5.86 -18.11
C ASN A 128 -6.75 -4.93 -19.32
N ASN A 129 -5.63 -4.21 -19.41
CA ASN A 129 -5.33 -3.35 -20.56
C ASN A 129 -5.21 -4.15 -21.86
N LYS A 130 -4.56 -5.32 -21.81
CA LYS A 130 -4.46 -6.23 -22.96
C LYS A 130 -5.84 -6.73 -23.41
N LEU A 131 -6.66 -7.19 -22.47
CA LEU A 131 -8.02 -7.65 -22.77
C LEU A 131 -8.89 -6.54 -23.36
N ARG A 132 -8.77 -5.31 -22.85
CA ARG A 132 -9.45 -4.14 -23.42
C ARG A 132 -9.03 -3.90 -24.87
N GLN A 133 -7.73 -4.03 -25.17
CA GLN A 133 -7.22 -3.91 -26.53
C GLN A 133 -7.75 -5.02 -27.45
N GLU A 134 -7.78 -6.27 -26.99
CA GLU A 134 -8.35 -7.40 -27.75
C GLU A 134 -9.86 -7.20 -28.01
N LEU A 135 -10.60 -6.71 -27.02
CA LEU A 135 -12.02 -6.38 -27.17
C LEU A 135 -12.25 -5.23 -28.17
N GLU A 136 -11.41 -4.20 -28.18
CA GLU A 136 -11.51 -3.11 -29.15
C GLU A 136 -11.22 -3.58 -30.57
N LEU A 137 -10.24 -4.48 -30.76
CA LEU A 137 -9.94 -5.08 -32.05
C LEU A 137 -11.10 -5.95 -32.56
N LEU A 138 -11.61 -6.85 -31.72
CA LEU A 138 -12.76 -7.69 -32.06
C LEU A 138 -14.03 -6.88 -32.32
N ARG A 139 -14.26 -5.80 -31.56
CA ARG A 139 -15.37 -4.88 -31.79
C ARG A 139 -15.21 -4.15 -33.12
N ARG A 140 -14.00 -3.72 -33.47
CA ARG A 140 -13.72 -3.06 -34.77
C ARG A 140 -13.86 -4.05 -35.93
N GLU A 141 -13.46 -5.29 -35.76
CA GLU A 141 -13.63 -6.36 -36.75
C GLU A 141 -15.09 -6.78 -36.91
N GLY A 142 -15.82 -6.96 -35.82
CA GLY A 142 -17.27 -7.18 -35.82
C GLY A 142 -18.06 -6.00 -36.40
N SER A 143 -17.51 -4.78 -36.35
CA SER A 143 -18.12 -3.61 -37.01
C SER A 143 -17.80 -3.49 -38.51
N LYS A 144 -16.86 -4.27 -39.05
CA LYS A 144 -16.58 -4.33 -40.51
C LYS A 144 -17.58 -5.20 -41.25
N SER A 145 -18.32 -6.08 -40.57
CA SER A 145 -19.47 -6.81 -41.14
C SER A 145 -20.79 -6.05 -41.01
N ARG A 146 -20.74 -4.74 -40.75
CA ARG A 146 -21.91 -3.89 -40.59
C ARG A 146 -22.63 -3.67 -41.92
N GLY A 147 -23.62 -4.54 -42.15
CA GLY A 147 -24.92 -4.16 -42.68
C GLY A 147 -25.06 -4.14 -44.20
N GLY A 148 -25.13 -5.32 -44.81
CA GLY A 148 -25.63 -5.51 -46.17
C GLY A 148 -25.81 -7.00 -46.45
N VAL A 149 -26.81 -7.35 -47.26
CA VAL A 149 -26.92 -8.71 -47.80
C VAL A 149 -25.59 -9.06 -48.48
N SER A 150 -25.00 -10.20 -48.12
CA SER A 150 -23.72 -10.62 -48.68
C SER A 150 -23.82 -10.64 -50.21
N SER A 151 -22.92 -9.95 -50.92
CA SER A 151 -22.95 -9.88 -52.38
C SER A 151 -22.91 -11.27 -53.03
N THR A 152 -22.24 -12.23 -52.39
CA THR A 152 -22.26 -13.64 -52.80
C THR A 152 -23.67 -14.23 -52.72
N PHE A 153 -24.44 -13.95 -51.68
CA PHE A 153 -25.82 -14.41 -51.53
C PHE A 153 -26.72 -13.88 -52.64
N VAL A 154 -26.60 -12.60 -53.01
CA VAL A 154 -27.37 -11.99 -54.11
C VAL A 154 -27.06 -12.67 -55.44
N ILE A 155 -25.78 -12.95 -55.71
CA ILE A 155 -25.35 -13.65 -56.93
C ILE A 155 -25.90 -15.09 -56.95
N PHE A 156 -25.84 -15.81 -55.83
CA PHE A 156 -26.38 -17.17 -55.73
C PHE A 156 -27.88 -17.22 -55.98
N VAL A 157 -28.66 -16.31 -55.37
CA VAL A 157 -30.12 -16.23 -55.58
C VAL A 157 -30.45 -15.89 -57.04
N GLY A 158 -29.71 -14.97 -57.65
CA GLY A 158 -29.87 -14.62 -59.07
C GLY A 158 -29.59 -15.79 -60.02
N LEU A 159 -28.50 -16.54 -59.77
CA LEU A 159 -28.16 -17.73 -60.55
C LEU A 159 -29.21 -18.83 -60.37
N LEU A 160 -29.68 -19.08 -59.15
CA LEU A 160 -30.75 -20.05 -58.89
C LEU A 160 -32.04 -19.68 -59.62
N GLY A 161 -32.43 -18.41 -59.60
CA GLY A 161 -33.59 -17.90 -60.34
C GLY A 161 -33.43 -18.08 -61.86
N LEU A 162 -32.22 -17.81 -62.39
CA LEU A 162 -31.92 -18.02 -63.81
C LEU A 162 -31.98 -19.51 -64.20
N PHE A 163 -31.42 -20.39 -63.36
CA PHE A 163 -31.46 -21.84 -63.57
C PHE A 163 -32.88 -22.39 -63.53
N LEU A 164 -33.67 -22.03 -62.51
CA LEU A 164 -35.06 -22.44 -62.41
C LEU A 164 -35.90 -21.88 -63.56
N GLY A 165 -35.71 -20.61 -63.92
CA GLY A 165 -36.39 -19.99 -65.07
C GLY A 165 -36.03 -20.65 -66.39
N TYR A 166 -34.76 -21.05 -66.58
CA TYR A 166 -34.32 -21.79 -67.74
C TYR A 166 -34.92 -23.19 -67.80
N LEU A 167 -35.00 -23.90 -66.67
CA LEU A 167 -35.63 -25.22 -66.57
C LEU A 167 -37.12 -25.19 -66.93
N VAL A 168 -37.86 -24.21 -66.39
CA VAL A 168 -39.29 -24.03 -66.68
C VAL A 168 -39.53 -23.64 -68.14
N LYS A 169 -38.63 -22.87 -68.75
CA LYS A 169 -38.75 -22.47 -70.17
C LYS A 169 -38.37 -23.60 -71.14
N ARG A 170 -37.54 -24.55 -70.71
CA ARG A 170 -37.05 -25.66 -71.53
C ARG A 170 -37.92 -26.92 -71.41
N THR A 171 -38.75 -27.00 -70.37
CA THR A 171 -39.80 -28.02 -70.21
C THR A 171 -41.07 -27.55 -70.90
#